data_AF-A0A967WXW5-F1
#
_entry.id   AF-A0A967WXW5-F1
#
_cell.length_a   1.000
_cell.length_b   1.000
_cell.length_c   1.000
_cell.angle_alpha   90.00
_cell.angle_beta   90.00
_cell.angle_gamma   90.00
#
_symmetry.space_group_name_H-M   'P 1'
#
loop_
_entity.id
_entity.type
_entity.pdbx_description
1 polymer ?
#
loop_
_entity_poly.entity_id
_entity_poly.type
_entity_poly.pdbx_seq_one_letter_code
_entity_poly.pdbx_strand_id
1 'polypeptide(L)'
;SRFEWGLIADIQPPDLETRIAILISKAVACGESVPDEILALIASRIQSNIRELEGALNRVVALSRLTHQPLTLEVAETALSSLLPQRDRLTTDQIIDTVAH
;
A
#
# COMPACT_ATOMS: atom_id res chain seq x y z
N SER A 1 -10.56 17.15 28.43
CA SER A 1 -11.32 15.91 28.17
C SER A 1 -12.24 16.13 26.96
N ARG A 2 -11.71 15.90 25.75
CA ARG A 2 -12.44 15.81 24.47
C ARG A 2 -11.78 14.74 23.59
N PHE A 3 -11.33 13.66 24.25
CA PHE A 3 -10.93 12.42 23.58
C PHE A 3 -12.11 11.46 23.61
N GLU A 4 -13.23 11.93 23.08
CA GLU A 4 -14.24 11.06 22.51
C GLU A 4 -14.06 11.19 21.00
N TRP A 5 -13.01 10.56 20.47
CA TRP A 5 -13.03 10.04 19.10
C TRP A 5 -14.01 8.85 19.07
N GLY A 6 -15.24 9.13 19.48
CA GLY A 6 -16.38 8.24 19.47
C GLY A 6 -16.59 7.80 18.03
N LEU A 7 -16.75 6.49 17.88
CA LEU A 7 -16.66 5.76 16.62
C LEU A 7 -15.24 5.80 16.03
N ILE A 8 -14.42 4.84 16.47
CA ILE A 8 -13.59 4.09 15.52
C ILE A 8 -14.54 3.75 14.36
N ALA A 9 -14.47 4.52 13.28
CA ALA A 9 -15.17 4.15 12.07
C ALA A 9 -14.63 2.76 11.74
N ASP A 10 -15.53 1.79 11.67
CA ASP A 10 -15.23 0.43 11.26
C ASP A 10 -14.89 0.50 9.76
N ILE A 11 -13.71 1.04 9.45
CA ILE A 11 -13.20 1.17 8.09
C ILE A 11 -12.74 -0.22 7.72
N GLN A 12 -13.71 -1.01 7.26
CA GLN A 12 -13.44 -2.26 6.60
C GLN A 12 -12.48 -2.00 5.43
N PRO A 13 -11.44 -2.82 5.27
CA PRO A 13 -10.55 -2.67 4.14
C PRO A 13 -11.35 -2.67 2.83
N PRO A 14 -11.12 -1.71 1.93
CA PRO A 14 -11.79 -1.68 0.63
C PRO A 14 -11.51 -2.99 -0.11
N ASP A 15 -12.50 -3.48 -0.87
CA ASP A 15 -12.31 -4.62 -1.76
C ASP A 15 -11.28 -4.33 -2.88
N LEU A 16 -10.93 -5.37 -3.65
CA LEU A 16 -9.90 -5.23 -4.69
C LEU A 16 -10.26 -4.16 -5.72
N GLU A 17 -11.52 -4.15 -6.17
CA GLU A 17 -12.02 -3.19 -7.17
C GLU A 17 -11.91 -1.76 -6.66
N THR A 18 -12.34 -1.52 -5.42
CA THR A 18 -12.24 -0.22 -4.76
C THR A 18 -10.78 0.21 -4.57
N ARG A 19 -9.88 -0.70 -4.22
CA ARG A 19 -8.43 -0.39 -4.13
C ARG A 19 -7.86 0.01 -5.49
N ILE A 20 -8.23 -0.67 -6.56
CA ILE A 20 -7.81 -0.31 -7.93
C ILE A 20 -8.36 1.08 -8.29
N ALA A 21 -9.63 1.36 -8.01
CA ALA A 21 -10.25 2.65 -8.29
C ALA A 21 -9.56 3.81 -7.55
N ILE A 22 -9.19 3.60 -6.28
CA ILE A 22 -8.40 4.56 -5.49
C ILE A 22 -7.05 4.83 -6.17
N LEU A 23 -6.35 3.77 -6.58
CA LEU A 23 -5.04 3.91 -7.24
C LEU A 23 -5.14 4.63 -8.59
N ILE A 24 -6.17 4.35 -9.41
CA ILE A 24 -6.45 5.07 -10.66
C ILE A 24 -6.65 6.56 -10.38
N SER A 25 -7.53 6.89 -9.43
CA SER A 25 -7.79 8.29 -9.07
C SER A 25 -6.52 9.00 -8.61
N LYS A 26 -5.65 8.30 -7.89
CA LYS A 26 -4.38 8.86 -7.41
C LYS A 26 -3.38 9.07 -8.56
N ALA A 27 -3.22 8.09 -9.44
CA ALA A 27 -2.33 8.18 -10.60
C ALA A 27 -2.72 9.36 -11.50
N VAL A 28 -4.02 9.51 -11.79
CA VAL A 28 -4.56 10.65 -12.55
C VAL A 28 -4.30 11.98 -11.85
N ALA A 29 -4.56 12.07 -10.53
CA ALA A 29 -4.31 13.29 -9.77
C ALA A 29 -2.81 13.68 -9.74
N CYS A 30 -1.91 12.71 -9.84
CA CYS A 30 -0.47 12.92 -9.93
C CYS A 30 0.05 13.15 -11.36
N GLY A 31 -0.82 13.09 -12.38
CA GLY A 31 -0.43 13.21 -13.79
C GLY A 31 0.40 12.03 -14.30
N GLU A 32 0.27 10.86 -13.66
CA GLU A 32 1.01 9.65 -13.97
C GLU A 32 0.17 8.67 -14.77
N SER A 33 0.73 8.16 -15.88
CA SER A 33 0.11 7.11 -16.68
C SER A 33 0.65 5.76 -16.21
N VAL A 34 -0.04 5.15 -15.25
CA VAL A 34 0.34 3.85 -14.70
C VAL A 34 -0.51 2.74 -15.35
N PRO A 35 0.10 1.70 -15.95
CA PRO A 35 -0.63 0.56 -16.50
C PRO A 35 -1.53 -0.14 -15.49
N ASP A 36 -2.72 -0.54 -15.92
CA ASP A 36 -3.73 -1.22 -15.08
C ASP A 36 -3.20 -2.49 -14.40
N GLU A 37 -2.34 -3.25 -15.09
CA GLU A 37 -1.71 -4.45 -14.52
C GLU A 37 -0.82 -4.14 -13.30
N ILE A 38 -0.17 -2.97 -13.29
CA ILE A 38 0.64 -2.51 -12.15
C ILE A 38 -0.27 -2.06 -11.01
N LEU A 39 -1.37 -1.37 -11.31
CA LEU A 39 -2.36 -0.96 -10.30
C LEU A 39 -3.01 -2.18 -9.64
N ALA A 40 -3.38 -3.18 -10.45
CA ALA A 40 -3.90 -4.46 -9.97
C ALA A 40 -2.87 -5.22 -9.12
N LEU A 41 -1.59 -5.23 -9.54
CA LEU A 41 -0.50 -5.82 -8.76
C LEU A 41 -0.40 -5.16 -7.39
N ILE A 42 -0.33 -3.83 -7.33
CA ILE A 42 -0.26 -3.07 -6.06
C ILE A 42 -1.47 -3.38 -5.18
N ALA A 43 -2.68 -3.30 -5.73
CA ALA A 43 -3.92 -3.54 -5.00
C ALA A 43 -4.04 -4.99 -4.49
N SER A 44 -3.50 -5.98 -5.21
CA SER A 44 -3.49 -7.38 -4.77
C SER A 44 -2.55 -7.61 -3.58
N ARG A 45 -1.41 -6.89 -3.55
CA ARG A 45 -0.36 -7.01 -2.53
C ARG A 45 -0.68 -6.24 -1.25
N ILE A 46 -1.35 -5.09 -1.35
CA ILE A 46 -1.65 -4.22 -0.22
C ILE A 46 -3.15 -4.28 0.10
N GLN A 47 -3.47 -4.90 1.24
CA GLN A 47 -4.85 -5.14 1.69
C GLN A 47 -5.16 -4.48 3.05
N SER A 48 -4.15 -3.85 3.67
CA SER A 48 -4.19 -3.31 5.03
C SER A 48 -4.99 -2.01 5.13
N ASN A 49 -4.48 -0.92 4.54
CA ASN A 49 -5.11 0.40 4.57
C ASN A 49 -4.71 1.27 3.36
N ILE A 50 -5.49 2.34 3.13
CA ILE A 50 -5.34 3.25 1.99
C ILE A 50 -3.97 3.96 1.99
N ARG A 51 -3.40 4.28 3.15
CA ARG A 51 -2.09 4.96 3.22
C ARG A 51 -0.97 4.08 2.69
N GLU A 52 -0.95 2.80 3.06
CA GLU A 52 0.02 1.84 2.53
C GLU A 52 -0.18 1.61 1.03
N LEU A 53 -1.44 1.59 0.57
CA LEU A 53 -1.79 1.44 -0.84
C LEU A 53 -1.24 2.60 -1.68
N GLU A 54 -1.47 3.84 -1.24
CA GLU A 54 -0.91 5.04 -1.89
C GLU A 54 0.62 5.10 -1.79
N GLY A 55 1.18 4.71 -0.64
CA GLY A 55 2.63 4.64 -0.44
C GLY A 55 3.32 3.67 -1.40
N ALA A 56 2.69 2.53 -1.68
CA ALA A 56 3.18 1.56 -2.65
C ALA A 56 3.18 2.13 -4.07
N LEU A 57 2.11 2.80 -4.50
CA LEU A 57 2.05 3.49 -5.79
C LEU A 57 3.17 4.52 -5.93
N ASN A 58 3.33 5.37 -4.92
CA ASN A 58 4.37 6.41 -4.92
C ASN A 58 5.78 5.81 -5.08
N ARG A 59 6.06 4.68 -4.44
CA ARG A 59 7.37 4.00 -4.56
C ARG A 59 7.60 3.44 -5.96
N VAL A 60 6.59 2.81 -6.56
CA VAL A 60 6.69 2.27 -7.93
C VAL A 60 6.98 3.39 -8.93
N VAL A 61 6.22 4.48 -8.85
CA VAL A 61 6.43 5.68 -9.70
C VAL A 61 7.79 6.31 -9.45
N ALA A 62 8.18 6.46 -8.18
CA ALA A 62 9.47 7.05 -7.83
C ALA A 62 10.65 6.21 -8.35
N LEU A 63 10.59 4.88 -8.26
CA LEU A 63 11.64 4.01 -8.76
C LEU A 63 11.81 4.16 -10.27
N SER A 64 10.71 4.10 -11.03
CA SER A 64 10.72 4.32 -12.50
C SER A 64 11.35 5.67 -12.87
N ARG A 65 10.97 6.75 -12.17
CA ARG A 65 11.53 8.09 -12.40
C ARG A 65 13.02 8.16 -12.07
N LEU A 66 13.46 7.55 -10.97
CA LEU A 66 14.85 7.55 -10.52
C LEU A 66 15.77 6.71 -11.42
N THR A 67 15.27 5.60 -11.97
CA THR A 67 16.03 4.73 -12.87
C THR A 67 15.87 5.11 -14.34
N HIS A 68 15.02 6.09 -14.65
CA HIS A 68 14.63 6.45 -16.02
C HIS A 68 14.13 5.25 -16.85
N GLN A 69 13.49 4.29 -16.18
CA GLN A 69 12.90 3.12 -16.82
C GLN A 69 11.40 3.28 -16.97
N PRO A 70 10.79 2.71 -18.02
CA PRO A 70 9.34 2.70 -18.13
C PRO A 70 8.70 1.95 -16.96
N LEU A 71 7.47 2.34 -16.61
CA LEU A 71 6.64 1.60 -15.67
C LEU A 71 6.26 0.24 -16.26
N THR A 72 6.97 -0.80 -15.81
CA THR A 72 6.73 -2.20 -16.17
C THR A 72 6.42 -3.02 -14.92
N LEU A 73 5.83 -4.21 -15.10
CA LEU A 73 5.61 -5.14 -13.99
C LEU A 73 6.92 -5.46 -13.24
N GLU A 74 8.05 -5.62 -13.93
CA GLU A 74 9.35 -5.90 -13.30
C GLU A 74 9.82 -4.76 -12.38
N VAL A 75 9.70 -3.51 -12.84
CA VAL A 75 10.02 -2.32 -12.03
C VAL A 75 9.08 -2.23 -10.82
N ALA A 76 7.80 -2.50 -11.02
CA ALA A 76 6.82 -2.52 -9.94
C ALA A 76 7.12 -3.62 -8.91
N GLU A 77 7.40 -4.85 -9.34
CA GLU A 77 7.78 -5.95 -8.45
C GLU A 77 9.03 -5.61 -7.65
N THR A 78 10.05 -5.04 -8.30
CA THR A 78 11.29 -4.59 -7.64
C THR A 78 11.00 -3.55 -6.55
N ALA A 79 10.19 -2.53 -6.87
CA ALA A 79 9.80 -1.51 -5.90
C ALA A 79 9.02 -2.10 -4.72
N LEU A 80 8.10 -3.03 -4.99
CA LEU A 80 7.23 -3.63 -3.97
C LEU A 80 7.92 -4.69 -3.11
N SER A 81 8.99 -5.31 -3.60
CA SER A 81 9.78 -6.32 -2.86
C SER A 81 10.35 -5.77 -1.55
N SER A 82 10.63 -4.47 -1.52
CA SER A 82 11.16 -3.75 -0.35
C SER A 82 10.08 -3.29 0.66
N LEU A 83 8.80 -3.48 0.35
CA LEU A 83 7.67 -3.19 1.25
C LEU A 83 7.21 -4.40 2.04
N LEU A 84 7.51 -5.60 1.55
CA LEU A 84 7.20 -6.81 2.27
C LEU A 84 8.26 -6.97 3.37
N PRO A 85 7.89 -6.98 4.66
CA PRO A 85 8.75 -7.66 5.62
C PRO A 85 9.01 -9.06 5.04
N GLN A 86 10.26 -9.53 5.08
CA GLN A 86 10.54 -10.94 4.87
C GLN A 86 9.46 -11.70 5.63
N ARG A 87 8.64 -12.48 4.92
CA ARG A 87 7.60 -13.33 5.51
C ARG A 87 8.30 -14.47 6.26
N ASP A 88 9.14 -14.15 7.23
CA ASP A 88 9.51 -15.05 8.29
C ASP A 88 8.47 -14.86 9.40
N ARG A 89 7.52 -15.79 9.39
CA ARG A 89 6.74 -16.24 10.55
C ARG A 89 6.36 -15.17 11.57
N LEU A 90 5.35 -14.37 11.25
CA LEU A 90 4.46 -13.88 12.30
C LEU A 90 3.22 -14.75 12.30
N THR A 91 3.38 -15.97 12.84
CA THR A 91 2.26 -16.66 13.48
C THR A 91 1.80 -15.77 14.63
N THR A 92 0.49 -15.62 14.73
CA THR A 92 -0.31 -14.63 15.47
C THR A 92 -0.14 -14.60 17.00
N ASP A 93 1.07 -14.61 17.57
CA ASP A 93 1.21 -14.92 19.01
C ASP A 93 2.05 -14.01 19.92
N GLN A 94 2.56 -12.84 19.51
CA GLN A 94 3.33 -12.02 20.48
C GLN A 94 3.15 -10.51 20.33
N ILE A 95 2.13 -9.97 21.02
CA ILE A 95 2.15 -8.58 21.55
C ILE A 95 1.57 -8.58 22.98
N ILE A 96 2.33 -9.13 23.93
CA ILE A 96 2.31 -8.79 25.37
C ILE A 96 3.77 -9.08 25.79
N ASP A 97 4.62 -8.19 26.29
CA ASP A 97 4.46 -7.17 27.30
C ASP A 97 5.71 -6.27 27.23
N THR A 98 5.57 -4.96 27.09
CA THR A 98 6.64 -4.04 27.52
C THR A 98 6.01 -2.71 27.94
N VAL A 99 5.13 -2.76 28.94
CA VAL A 99 4.88 -1.59 29.77
C VAL A 99 4.64 -2.05 31.21
N ALA A 100 5.71 -2.07 32.01
CA ALA A 100 5.78 -1.52 33.38
C ALA A 100 6.68 -2.34 34.32
N HIS A 101 7.65 -1.61 34.89
CA HIS A 101 8.51 -1.88 36.06
C HIS A 101 9.73 -2.80 35.91
#